data_AF-A0A7T8KIA8-F1
#
_entry.id   AF-A0A7T8KIA8-F1
#
_cell.length_a   1.000
_cell.length_b   1.000
_cell.length_c   1.000
_cell.angle_alpha   90.00
_cell.angle_beta   90.00
_cell.angle_gamma   90.00
#
_symmetry.space_group_name_H-M   'P 1'
#
loop_
_entity.id
_entity.type
_entity.pdbx_description
1 polymer ?
#
loop_
_entity_poly.entity_id
_entity_poly.type
_entity_poly.pdbx_seq_one_letter_code
_entity_poly.pdbx_strand_id
1 'polypeptide(L)' 'MDLTRMVIACNIPLAKVEQPEFINFFEKHCGKRIFQVTLTKCIKEECETICSKIKEQLKEKDILYKLTRRLIRKDGP' A
#
# COMPACT_ATOMS: atom_id res chain seq x y z
N MET A 1 -2.06 -4.93 9.19
CA MET A 1 -2.28 -4.27 10.51
C MET A 1 -3.06 -3.00 10.29
N ASP A 2 -4.15 -2.76 11.02
CA ASP A 2 -4.99 -1.57 10.85
C ASP A 2 -4.24 -0.26 11.16
N LEU A 3 -3.27 -0.32 12.07
CA LEU A 3 -2.39 0.79 12.40
C LEU A 3 -1.55 1.28 11.21
N THR A 4 -0.94 0.37 10.47
CA THR A 4 -0.13 0.70 9.29
C THR A 4 -0.98 1.46 8.28
N ARG A 5 -2.22 1.02 8.07
CA ARG A 5 -3.17 1.69 7.19
C ARG A 5 -3.60 3.05 7.72
N MET A 6 -3.82 3.19 9.03
CA MET A 6 -4.12 4.48 9.65
C MET A 6 -2.97 5.49 9.46
N VAL A 7 -1.72 5.07 9.71
CA VAL A 7 -0.54 5.93 9.54
C VAL A 7 -0.42 6.40 8.09
N ILE A 8 -0.63 5.50 7.13
CA ILE A 8 -0.62 5.81 5.69
C ILE A 8 -1.79 6.73 5.33
N ALA A 9 -3.02 6.38 5.70
CA ALA A 9 -4.24 7.09 5.31
C ALA A 9 -4.33 8.49 5.92
N CYS A 10 -3.88 8.66 7.15
CA CYS A 10 -3.85 9.95 7.84
C CYS A 10 -2.56 10.74 7.58
N ASN A 11 -1.67 10.25 6.71
CA ASN A 11 -0.38 10.86 6.40
C ASN A 11 0.43 11.22 7.65
N ILE A 12 0.46 10.31 8.63
CA ILE A 12 1.17 10.51 9.89
C ILE A 12 2.67 10.29 9.63
N PRO A 13 3.54 11.28 9.88
CA PRO A 13 4.98 11.09 9.70
C PRO A 13 5.52 10.02 10.65
N LEU A 14 6.39 9.14 10.17
CA LEU A 14 7.03 8.11 11.00
C LEU A 14 7.82 8.68 12.19
N ALA A 15 8.35 9.90 12.05
CA ALA A 15 9.03 10.61 13.14
C ALA A 15 8.08 10.97 14.30
N LYS A 16 6.77 11.12 14.03
CA LYS A 16 5.77 11.34 15.09
C LYS A 16 5.47 10.08 15.89
N VAL A 17 5.66 8.91 15.28
CA VAL A 17 5.38 7.63 15.93
C VAL A 17 6.38 7.31 17.04
N GLU A 18 7.57 7.91 17.00
CA GLU A 18 8.59 7.79 18.05
C GLU A 18 8.44 8.81 19.18
N GLN A 19 7.55 9.78 19.03
CA GLN A 19 7.36 10.79 20.06
C GLN A 19 6.70 10.14 21.30
N PRO A 20 7.22 10.40 22.52
CA PRO A 20 6.66 9.83 23.75
C PRO A 20 5.17 10.07 23.90
N GLU A 21 4.67 11.23 23.48
CA GLU A 21 3.25 11.59 23.53
C GLU A 21 2.41 10.69 22.64
N PHE A 22 2.91 10.36 21.45
CA PHE A 22 2.23 9.47 20.52
C PHE A 22 2.26 8.03 21.03
N ILE A 23 3.40 7.57 21.55
CA ILE A 23 3.53 6.24 22.15
C ILE A 23 2.56 6.09 23.32
N ASN A 24 2.55 7.05 24.25
CA ASN A 24 1.68 7.04 25.42
C ASN A 24 0.20 7.10 25.03
N PHE A 25 -0.16 7.97 24.09
CA PHE A 25 -1.51 8.05 23.54
C PHE A 25 -1.93 6.69 22.96
N PHE A 26 -1.06 6.10 22.16
CA PHE A 26 -1.37 4.85 21.49
C PHE A 26 -1.46 3.66 22.46
N GLU A 27 -0.54 3.56 23.41
CA GLU A 27 -0.58 2.54 24.46
C GLU A 27 -1.88 2.66 25.28
N LYS A 28 -2.29 3.89 25.62
CA LYS A 28 -3.52 4.15 26.36
C LYS A 28 -4.78 3.73 25.59
N HIS A 29 -4.85 3.99 24.29
CA HIS A 29 -6.06 3.77 23.49
C HIS A 29 -6.11 2.40 22.80
N CYS A 30 -4.96 1.78 22.52
CA CYS A 30 -4.87 0.53 21.79
C CYS A 30 -4.28 -0.62 22.62
N GLY A 31 -3.83 -0.37 23.85
CA GLY A 31 -3.27 -1.38 24.76
C GLY A 31 -1.99 -2.04 24.24
N LYS A 32 -1.33 -1.43 23.25
CA LYS A 32 -0.14 -1.98 22.58
C LYS A 32 0.90 -0.89 22.41
N ARG A 33 2.17 -1.26 22.54
CA ARG A 33 3.29 -0.40 22.19
C ARG A 33 3.58 -0.46 20.70
N ILE A 34 3.85 0.68 20.08
CA ILE A 34 4.34 0.74 18.70
C ILE A 34 5.84 0.95 18.72
N PHE A 35 6.53 0.23 17.84
CA PHE A 35 7.91 0.51 17.51
C PHE A 35 7.99 0.96 16.06
N GLN A 36 8.73 2.05 15.81
CA GLN A 36 8.90 2.59 14.47
C GLN A 36 9.47 1.55 13.51
N VAL A 37 10.44 0.73 13.96
CA VAL A 37 11.04 -0.34 13.14
C VAL A 37 9.98 -1.33 12.64
N THR A 38 9.09 -1.78 13.52
CA THR A 38 7.98 -2.68 13.16
C THR A 38 7.02 -2.01 12.19
N LEU A 39 6.67 -0.75 12.45
CA LEU A 39 5.76 0.00 11.59
C LEU A 39 6.36 0.23 10.19
N THR A 40 7.62 0.62 10.10
CA THR A 40 8.36 0.81 8.83
C THR A 40 8.38 -0.47 8.01
N LYS A 41 8.64 -1.62 8.65
CA LYS A 41 8.58 -2.93 7.99
C LYS A 41 7.19 -3.21 7.44
N CYS A 42 6.14 -3.02 8.24
CA CYS A 42 4.76 -3.23 7.79
C CYS A 42 4.35 -2.28 6.65
N ILE A 43 4.77 -1.02 6.69
CA ILE A 43 4.53 -0.06 5.59
C ILE A 43 5.19 -0.58 4.31
N LYS A 44 6.44 -1.03 4.39
CA LYS A 44 7.16 -1.56 3.23
C LYS A 44 6.43 -2.77 2.62
N GLU A 45 6.02 -3.73 3.44
CA GLU A 45 5.29 -4.94 3.00
C GLU A 45 3.94 -4.58 2.36
N GLU A 46 3.18 -3.64 2.94
CA GLU A 46 1.89 -3.20 2.37
C GLU A 46 2.11 -2.47 1.03
N CYS A 47 3.12 -1.61 0.93
CA CYS A 47 3.50 -0.92 -0.30
C CYS A 47 3.94 -1.89 -1.40
N GLU A 48 4.74 -2.91 -1.08
CA GLU A 48 5.16 -3.95 -2.02
C GLU A 48 3.97 -4.77 -2.54
N THR A 49 3.03 -5.07 -1.65
CA THR A 49 1.78 -5.77 -2.00
C THR A 49 0.93 -4.93 -2.96
N ILE A 50 0.75 -3.63 -2.66
CA ILE A 50 -0.01 -2.70 -3.52
C ILE A 50 0.67 -2.56 -4.89
N CYS A 51 1.99 -2.34 -4.91
CA CYS A 51 2.76 -2.24 -6.15
C CYS A 51 2.66 -3.51 -7.00
N SER A 52 2.64 -4.70 -6.39
CA SER A 52 2.50 -5.96 -7.10
C SER A 52 1.12 -6.09 -7.74
N LYS A 53 0.05 -5.77 -7.02
CA LYS A 53 -1.32 -5.75 -7.55
C LYS A 53 -1.48 -4.76 -8.71
N ILE A 54 -0.89 -3.57 -8.60
CA ILE A 54 -0.89 -2.57 -9.69
C ILE A 54 -0.18 -3.13 -10.93
N LYS A 55 0.99 -3.77 -10.76
CA LYS A 55 1.71 -4.39 -11.87
C LYS A 55 0.90 -5.50 -12.55
N GLU A 56 0.18 -6.33 -11.79
CA GLU A 56 -0.71 -7.36 -12.35
C GLU A 56 -1.85 -6.74 -13.15
N GLN A 57 -2.55 -5.75 -12.60
CA GLN A 57 -3.62 -5.04 -13.33
C GLN A 57 -3.12 -4.35 -14.61
N LEU A 58 -1.90 -3.79 -14.58
CA LEU A 58 -1.29 -3.19 -15.77
C LEU A 58 -0.96 -4.25 -16.83
N LYS A 59 -0.47 -5.43 -16.43
CA LYS A 59 -0.24 -6.55 -17.36
C LYS A 59 -1.54 -7.02 -17.99
N GLU A 60 -2.61 -7.18 -17.22
CA GLU A 60 -3.93 -7.55 -17.73
C GLU A 60 -4.43 -6.53 -18.76
N LYS A 61 -4.30 -5.23 -18.46
CA LYS A 61 -4.68 -4.16 -19.39
C LYS A 61 -3.84 -4.16 -20.67
N ASP A 62 -2.54 -4.41 -20.58
CA ASP A 62 -1.65 -4.51 -21.74
C ASP A 62 -1.98 -5.72 -22.63
N ILE A 63 -2.31 -6.86 -22.02
CA ILE A 63 -2.79 -8.06 -22.74
C ILE A 63 -4.10 -7.75 -23.45
N LEU A 64 -5.07 -7.14 -22.75
CA LEU A 64 -6.36 -6.77 -23.33
C LEU A 64 -6.18 -5.83 -24.52
N TYR A 65 -5.37 -4.78 -24.37
CA TYR A 65 -5.05 -3.84 -25.44
C TYR A 65 -4.42 -4.53 -26.67
N LYS A 66 -3.46 -5.45 -26.45
CA LYS A 66 -2.83 -6.22 -27.53
C LYS A 66 -3.82 -7.14 -28.25
N LEU A 67 -4.74 -7.78 -27.53
CA LEU A 67 -5.78 -8.63 -28.11
C LEU A 67 -6.78 -7.81 -28.93
N THR A 68 -7.30 -6.71 -28.39
CA THR A 68 -8.21 -5.80 -29.10
C THR A 68 -7.58 -5.26 -30.38
N ARG A 69 -6.30 -4.87 -30.34
CA ARG A 69 -5.56 -4.40 -31.52
C ARG A 69 -5.40 -5.49 -32.61
N ARG A 70 -5.27 -6.76 -32.22
CA ARG A 70 -5.17 -7.88 -33.17
C ARG A 70 -6.52 -8.22 -33.80
N LEU A 71 -7.61 -8.13 -33.04
CA LEU A 71 -8.97 -8.36 -33.55
C LEU A 71 -9.36 -7.28 -34.57
N ILE A 72 -9.16 -6.00 -34.24
CA ILE A 72 -9.42 -4.88 -35.18
C ILE A 72 -8.62 -5.01 -36.49
N ARG A 73 -7.42 -5.60 -36.45
CA ARG A 73 -6.59 -5.81 -37.65
C ARG A 73 -6.97 -7.05 -38.47
N LYS A 74 -7.73 -8.00 -37.91
CA LYS A 74 -8.19 -9.19 -38.65
C LYS A 74 -9.50 -8.93 -39.41
N ASP A 75 -10.25 -7.90 -39.04
CA ASP A 75 -11.52 -7.51 -39.67
C ASP A 75 -11.40 -6.22 -40.54
N GLY A 76 -10.18 -5.82 -40.92
CA GLY A 76 -9.97 -4.72 -41.86
C GLY A 76 -10.17 -5.17 -43.31
N PRO A 77 -10.74 -4.32 -44.20
CA PRO A 77 -11.08 -4.66 -45.59
C PRO A 77 -9.88 -5.08 -46.44
#